data_AF-A0A7Y1ZS01-F1
#
_entry.id   AF-A0A7Y1ZS01-F1
#
_cell.length_a   1.000
_cell.length_b   1.000
_cell.length_c   1.000
_cell.angle_alpha   90.00
_cell.angle_beta   90.00
_cell.angle_gamma   90.00
#
_symmetry.space_group_name_H-M   'P 1'
#
loop_
_entity.id
_entity.type
_entity.pdbx_description
1 polymer ?
#
loop_
_entity_poly.entity_id
_entity_poly.type
_entity_poly.pdbx_seq_one_letter_code
_entity_poly.pdbx_strand_id
1 'polypeptide(L)'
;MNRVFAYIIVSVFVLAACDSQTALQPDRPVAKQHLENKTAVSPAVIAEAQSSLDLKLSTEVTAPTFGDAGDINVFLAALNTEFAAAGMNIAVDKAEFVTDLDSAEPGQTVFANDRTKQLTSKWVPNDARRNADGENVTYVNFLPLSLANGAINSDPIIDASFATFNNVTCSALPIVKRQDDGTFPSAIFAGGDPFVADIVELGFIPGVFFDLVLGPGASNNVLGVTFTFIFGSFDAEGNFTPSDVDSNGRTDTALKEVWYNDSFLWTDTGSGGVDIETVALHENGHALEMGHFGKVFVTGNGKLHVSPRAVMNAFILGTQRELLGTDNASHCSNFASWPNS
;
A
#
# COMPACT_ATOMS: atom_id res chain seq x y z
N MET A 1 -11.86 -32.68 -19.65
CA MET A 1 -13.27 -32.34 -19.41
C MET A 1 -13.29 -30.90 -18.90
N ASN A 2 -13.57 -29.96 -19.81
CA ASN A 2 -13.60 -28.53 -19.52
C ASN A 2 -14.85 -28.19 -18.70
N ARG A 3 -14.69 -27.47 -17.60
CA ARG A 3 -15.80 -26.78 -16.94
C ARG A 3 -15.54 -25.27 -17.02
N VAL A 4 -16.25 -24.66 -17.97
CA VAL A 4 -16.43 -23.22 -18.09
C VAL A 4 -17.41 -22.81 -16.99
N PHE A 5 -16.99 -21.92 -16.09
CA PHE A 5 -17.91 -21.23 -15.17
C PHE A 5 -18.44 -19.98 -15.88
N ALA A 6 -19.74 -19.94 -16.10
CA ALA A 6 -20.46 -18.77 -16.60
C ALA A 6 -20.89 -17.91 -15.39
N TYR A 7 -20.46 -16.65 -15.36
CA TYR A 7 -20.97 -15.68 -14.39
C TYR A 7 -22.22 -14.98 -14.93
N ILE A 8 -23.19 -14.82 -14.04
CA ILE A 8 -24.51 -14.23 -14.25
C ILE A 8 -24.36 -12.70 -14.33
N ILE A 9 -24.76 -12.10 -15.45
CA ILE A 9 -24.94 -10.65 -15.59
C ILE A 9 -26.21 -10.24 -14.86
N VAL A 10 -26.09 -9.47 -13.78
CA VAL A 10 -27.23 -8.78 -13.16
C VAL A 10 -27.36 -7.41 -13.83
N SER A 11 -28.39 -7.25 -14.67
CA SER A 11 -28.82 -5.96 -15.20
C SER A 11 -29.53 -5.16 -14.11
N VAL A 12 -29.13 -3.91 -13.85
CA VAL A 12 -29.90 -2.96 -13.03
C VAL A 12 -30.30 -1.75 -13.87
N PHE A 13 -31.60 -1.46 -13.80
CA PHE A 13 -32.33 -0.44 -14.54
C PHE A 13 -31.90 0.99 -14.17
N VAL A 14 -31.81 1.83 -15.20
CA VAL A 14 -31.77 3.29 -15.12
C VAL A 14 -33.17 3.81 -14.76
N LEU A 15 -33.28 4.61 -13.69
CA LEU A 15 -34.41 5.51 -13.47
C LEU A 15 -33.88 6.93 -13.26
N ALA A 16 -34.24 7.79 -14.20
CA ALA A 16 -34.02 9.23 -14.15
C ALA A 16 -35.01 9.91 -13.18
N ALA A 17 -34.53 10.88 -12.41
CA ALA A 17 -35.34 12.00 -11.95
C ALA A 17 -34.46 13.24 -11.76
N CYS A 18 -34.77 14.29 -12.53
CA CYS A 18 -34.38 15.65 -12.24
C CYS A 18 -35.13 16.15 -11.00
N ASP A 19 -34.50 16.97 -10.16
CA ASP A 19 -35.13 18.25 -9.82
C ASP A 19 -34.08 19.30 -9.43
N SER A 20 -34.31 20.50 -9.92
CA SER A 20 -33.47 21.68 -9.79
C SER A 20 -34.03 22.58 -8.70
N GLN A 21 -33.22 22.97 -7.70
CA GLN A 21 -33.47 24.20 -6.96
C GLN A 21 -32.19 24.99 -6.70
N THR A 22 -32.08 26.09 -7.45
CA THR A 22 -31.28 27.27 -7.16
C THR A 22 -31.88 28.04 -5.99
N ALA A 23 -31.10 28.25 -4.93
CA ALA A 23 -31.33 29.34 -3.99
C ALA A 23 -29.99 29.94 -3.56
N LEU A 24 -29.77 31.20 -3.97
CA LEU A 24 -28.68 32.07 -3.55
C LEU A 24 -28.86 32.45 -2.07
N GLN A 25 -27.83 32.27 -1.23
CA GLN A 25 -27.60 33.09 -0.04
C GLN A 25 -26.11 33.16 0.34
N PRO A 26 -25.69 34.23 1.05
CA PRO A 26 -24.37 34.85 0.91
C PRO A 26 -23.35 34.43 1.98
N ASP A 27 -22.07 34.60 1.63
CA ASP A 27 -20.86 34.64 2.45
C ASP A 27 -20.84 33.81 3.76
N ARG A 28 -20.22 32.63 3.69
CA ARG A 28 -19.64 31.93 4.84
C ARG A 28 -18.15 31.63 4.59
N PRO A 29 -17.29 31.69 5.63
CA PRO A 29 -15.87 31.40 5.47
C PRO A 29 -15.63 29.92 5.12
N VAL A 30 -14.74 29.71 4.16
CA VAL A 30 -14.51 28.52 3.33
C VAL A 30 -14.07 27.24 4.09
N ALA A 31 -13.80 27.31 5.39
CA ALA A 31 -13.14 26.21 6.13
C ALA A 31 -14.07 25.09 6.66
N LYS A 32 -15.40 25.17 6.51
CA LYS A 32 -16.32 24.09 6.95
C LYS A 32 -16.88 23.22 5.82
N GLN A 33 -16.62 23.55 4.56
CA GLN A 33 -17.25 22.86 3.43
C GLN A 33 -16.46 21.63 2.93
N HIS A 34 -15.27 21.36 3.49
CA HIS A 34 -14.44 20.23 3.08
C HIS A 34 -14.66 18.93 3.87
N LEU A 35 -15.52 18.92 4.90
CA LEU A 35 -15.76 17.72 5.72
C LEU A 35 -17.15 17.07 5.53
N GLU A 36 -18.04 17.62 4.71
CA GLU A 36 -19.44 17.16 4.63
C GLU A 36 -19.84 16.42 3.33
N ASN A 37 -18.94 16.26 2.35
CA ASN A 37 -19.19 15.41 1.18
C ASN A 37 -18.33 14.13 1.20
N LYS A 38 -18.63 13.24 2.17
CA LYS A 38 -18.22 11.83 2.13
C LYS A 38 -19.07 11.06 1.13
N THR A 39 -19.10 11.48 -0.13
CA THR A 39 -19.83 10.74 -1.17
C THR A 39 -19.03 9.49 -1.49
N ALA A 40 -19.63 8.31 -1.25
CA ALA A 40 -19.06 7.05 -1.67
C ALA A 40 -18.72 7.09 -3.17
N VAL A 41 -17.60 6.48 -3.56
CA VAL A 41 -17.19 6.37 -4.95
C VAL A 41 -18.28 5.65 -5.73
N SER A 42 -18.82 6.27 -6.78
CA SER A 42 -19.91 5.66 -7.54
C SER A 42 -19.44 4.42 -8.32
N PRO A 43 -20.27 3.39 -8.51
CA PRO A 43 -19.91 2.20 -9.28
C PRO A 43 -19.44 2.49 -10.72
N ALA A 44 -19.93 3.55 -11.33
CA ALA A 44 -19.51 3.96 -12.68
C ALA A 44 -18.04 4.41 -12.71
N VAL A 45 -17.58 5.15 -11.68
CA VAL A 45 -16.19 5.60 -11.56
C VAL A 45 -15.26 4.41 -11.30
N ILE A 46 -15.70 3.44 -10.50
CA ILE A 46 -14.95 2.19 -10.27
C ILE A 46 -14.81 1.41 -11.59
N ALA A 47 -15.89 1.28 -12.36
CA ALA A 47 -15.86 0.57 -13.64
C ALA A 47 -14.93 1.24 -14.68
N GLU A 48 -14.89 2.58 -14.72
CA GLU A 48 -13.98 3.31 -15.59
C GLU A 48 -12.51 3.08 -15.22
N ALA A 49 -12.18 3.14 -13.93
CA ALA A 49 -10.82 2.86 -13.47
C ALA A 49 -10.42 1.40 -13.66
N GLN A 50 -11.36 0.46 -13.47
CA GLN A 50 -11.12 -0.94 -13.79
C GLN A 50 -10.83 -1.11 -15.28
N SER A 51 -11.59 -0.46 -16.16
CA SER A 51 -11.31 -0.49 -17.60
C SER A 51 -9.93 0.09 -17.93
N SER A 52 -9.47 1.12 -17.22
CA SER A 52 -8.12 1.64 -17.38
C SER A 52 -7.05 0.65 -16.90
N LEU A 53 -7.33 -0.11 -15.86
CA LEU A 53 -6.44 -1.15 -15.34
C LEU A 53 -6.37 -2.35 -16.30
N ASP A 54 -7.52 -2.84 -16.77
CA ASP A 54 -7.62 -3.93 -17.75
C ASP A 54 -6.87 -3.59 -19.05
N LEU A 55 -6.93 -2.33 -19.50
CA LEU A 55 -6.17 -1.86 -20.65
C LEU A 55 -4.66 -2.00 -20.45
N LYS A 56 -4.15 -1.76 -19.22
CA LYS A 56 -2.74 -1.93 -18.88
C LYS A 56 -2.35 -3.41 -18.73
N LEU A 57 -3.24 -4.24 -18.19
CA LEU A 57 -2.95 -5.63 -17.82
C LEU A 57 -3.10 -6.64 -18.95
N SER A 58 -3.72 -6.27 -20.08
CA SER A 58 -3.98 -7.16 -21.22
C SER A 58 -4.74 -8.46 -20.87
N THR A 59 -5.29 -8.53 -19.66
CA THR A 59 -6.03 -9.63 -19.04
C THR A 59 -7.17 -9.04 -18.22
N GLU A 60 -8.31 -9.73 -18.13
CA GLU A 60 -9.40 -9.32 -17.24
C GLU A 60 -8.97 -9.58 -15.80
N VAL A 61 -8.67 -8.50 -15.08
CA VAL A 61 -8.53 -8.53 -13.63
C VAL A 61 -9.83 -8.00 -13.04
N THR A 62 -10.27 -8.56 -11.93
CA THR A 62 -11.51 -8.08 -11.31
C THR A 62 -11.17 -7.18 -10.14
N ALA A 63 -11.61 -5.92 -10.21
CA ALA A 63 -11.65 -5.05 -9.04
C ALA A 63 -12.35 -5.80 -7.91
N PRO A 64 -11.81 -5.77 -6.70
CA PRO A 64 -12.52 -6.35 -5.59
C PRO A 64 -13.86 -5.62 -5.36
N THR A 65 -14.91 -6.38 -5.04
CA THR A 65 -16.26 -5.87 -4.87
C THR A 65 -16.55 -5.56 -3.41
N PHE A 66 -16.52 -4.28 -3.02
CA PHE A 66 -16.78 -3.88 -1.63
C PHE A 66 -18.10 -3.12 -1.48
N GLY A 67 -18.93 -3.57 -0.53
CA GLY A 67 -20.13 -2.85 -0.10
C GLY A 67 -19.76 -1.66 0.79
N ASP A 68 -20.34 -0.49 0.50
CA ASP A 68 -20.14 0.78 1.21
C ASP A 68 -18.68 1.03 1.64
N ALA A 69 -17.81 1.08 0.64
CA ALA A 69 -16.38 1.34 0.79
C ALA A 69 -16.10 2.75 1.35
N GLY A 70 -15.18 2.80 2.31
CA GLY A 70 -14.75 4.05 2.94
C GLY A 70 -14.01 3.91 4.27
N ASP A 71 -13.89 2.69 4.80
CA ASP A 71 -13.16 2.37 6.04
C ASP A 71 -12.20 1.21 5.78
N ILE A 72 -10.91 1.46 5.98
CA ILE A 72 -9.84 0.47 5.79
C ILE A 72 -10.09 -0.82 6.60
N ASN A 73 -10.65 -0.73 7.81
CA ASN A 73 -10.90 -1.93 8.61
C ASN A 73 -12.00 -2.80 8.00
N VAL A 74 -13.00 -2.18 7.37
CA VAL A 74 -14.08 -2.88 6.65
C VAL A 74 -13.50 -3.56 5.40
N PHE A 75 -12.64 -2.86 4.67
CA PHE A 75 -11.93 -3.43 3.51
C PHE A 75 -11.10 -4.66 3.91
N LEU A 76 -10.24 -4.53 4.93
CA LEU A 76 -9.37 -5.62 5.37
C LEU A 76 -10.17 -6.83 5.85
N ALA A 77 -11.27 -6.60 6.58
CA ALA A 77 -12.16 -7.67 7.02
C ALA A 77 -12.88 -8.37 5.86
N ALA A 78 -13.31 -7.61 4.84
CA ALA A 78 -13.92 -8.17 3.64
C ALA A 78 -12.91 -9.05 2.87
N LEU A 79 -11.68 -8.55 2.68
CA LEU A 79 -10.62 -9.31 2.01
C LEU A 79 -10.29 -10.62 2.75
N ASN A 80 -10.23 -10.59 4.08
CA ASN A 80 -10.03 -11.80 4.88
C ASN A 80 -11.19 -12.80 4.76
N THR A 81 -12.42 -12.33 4.56
CA THR A 81 -13.57 -13.19 4.27
C THR A 81 -13.41 -13.88 2.91
N GLU A 82 -12.90 -13.17 1.90
CA GLU A 82 -12.62 -13.74 0.58
C GLU A 82 -11.49 -14.77 0.63
N PHE A 83 -10.41 -14.50 1.36
CA PHE A 83 -9.33 -15.46 1.57
C PHE A 83 -9.80 -16.73 2.29
N ALA A 84 -10.62 -16.60 3.34
CA ALA A 84 -11.22 -17.73 4.02
C ALA A 84 -12.09 -18.56 3.05
N ALA A 85 -12.91 -17.90 2.23
CA ALA A 85 -13.76 -18.54 1.23
C ALA A 85 -12.95 -19.24 0.12
N ALA A 86 -11.78 -18.70 -0.23
CA ALA A 86 -10.84 -19.30 -1.16
C ALA A 86 -9.98 -20.43 -0.53
N GLY A 87 -10.09 -20.67 0.78
CA GLY A 87 -9.31 -21.67 1.50
C GLY A 87 -7.83 -21.31 1.63
N MET A 88 -7.51 -20.01 1.58
CA MET A 88 -6.14 -19.53 1.75
C MET A 88 -5.75 -19.50 3.23
N ASN A 89 -4.47 -19.75 3.51
CA ASN A 89 -3.89 -19.72 4.87
C ASN A 89 -3.17 -18.40 5.16
N ILE A 90 -3.71 -17.30 4.62
CA ILE A 90 -3.20 -15.95 4.84
C ILE A 90 -4.34 -15.00 5.19
N ALA A 91 -4.01 -13.93 5.90
CA ALA A 91 -4.88 -12.79 6.13
C ALA A 91 -4.12 -11.49 5.87
N VAL A 92 -4.82 -10.47 5.37
CA VAL A 92 -4.30 -9.10 5.41
C VAL A 92 -4.41 -8.58 6.84
N ASP A 93 -3.29 -8.15 7.41
CA ASP A 93 -3.20 -7.66 8.80
C ASP A 93 -3.35 -6.14 8.86
N LYS A 94 -2.76 -5.45 7.88
CA LYS A 94 -2.66 -3.98 7.87
C LYS A 94 -2.31 -3.43 6.49
N ALA A 95 -2.56 -2.14 6.33
CA ALA A 95 -1.95 -1.34 5.27
C ALA A 95 -1.29 -0.10 5.88
N GLU A 96 -0.04 0.14 5.53
CA GLU A 96 0.73 1.30 5.92
C GLU A 96 0.94 2.20 4.71
N PHE A 97 0.75 3.51 4.87
CA PHE A 97 0.74 4.43 3.73
C PHE A 97 1.40 5.76 4.07
N VAL A 98 2.07 6.38 3.09
CA VAL A 98 2.68 7.69 3.24
C VAL A 98 1.83 8.79 2.59
N THR A 99 1.78 9.96 3.23
CA THR A 99 0.94 11.07 2.78
C THR A 99 1.71 12.32 2.34
N ASP A 100 1.05 13.14 1.53
CA ASP A 100 1.50 14.49 1.15
C ASP A 100 1.17 15.53 2.24
N LEU A 101 1.96 16.61 2.30
CA LEU A 101 2.00 17.57 3.40
C LEU A 101 0.92 18.66 3.38
N ASP A 102 0.18 18.84 2.28
CA ASP A 102 -0.61 20.06 2.01
C ASP A 102 -1.98 20.17 2.75
N SER A 103 -2.14 19.60 3.96
CA SER A 103 -3.41 19.65 4.71
C SER A 103 -3.28 20.28 6.11
N ALA A 104 -3.57 21.59 6.34
CA ALA A 104 -3.42 22.19 7.69
C ALA A 104 -4.28 23.43 8.05
N GLU A 105 -4.63 23.54 9.35
CA GLU A 105 -5.23 24.68 10.10
C GLU A 105 -4.46 24.97 11.43
N PRO A 106 -4.59 26.13 12.12
CA PRO A 106 -3.61 26.63 13.11
C PRO A 106 -3.83 26.32 14.62
N GLY A 107 -2.70 25.98 15.29
CA GLY A 107 -2.51 25.77 16.74
C GLY A 107 -1.90 24.38 17.00
N GLN A 108 -0.65 24.26 17.53
CA GLN A 108 0.24 23.06 17.44
C GLN A 108 -0.41 21.85 16.75
N THR A 109 -0.44 21.89 15.42
CA THR A 109 -1.12 20.86 14.63
C THR A 109 -0.12 19.73 14.47
N VAL A 110 -0.39 18.60 15.13
CA VAL A 110 0.38 17.37 15.00
C VAL A 110 -0.23 16.57 13.87
N PHE A 111 0.51 16.39 12.78
CA PHE A 111 0.05 15.65 11.61
C PHE A 111 0.27 14.15 11.76
N ALA A 112 1.40 13.77 12.39
CA ALA A 112 1.68 12.39 12.78
C ALA A 112 2.54 12.37 14.05
N ASN A 113 2.34 11.35 14.88
CA ASN A 113 3.17 11.07 16.05
C ASN A 113 3.33 9.56 16.24
N ASP A 114 3.98 8.92 15.27
CA ASP A 114 4.22 7.48 15.33
C ASP A 114 5.56 7.17 16.01
N ARG A 115 5.57 6.08 16.76
CA ARG A 115 6.73 5.55 17.49
C ARG A 115 6.91 4.05 17.26
N THR A 116 6.15 3.48 16.34
CA THR A 116 6.09 2.06 16.01
C THR A 116 7.25 1.75 15.06
N LYS A 117 8.47 1.68 15.60
CA LYS A 117 9.69 1.49 14.80
C LYS A 117 9.72 0.17 14.02
N GLN A 118 8.94 -0.82 14.45
CA GLN A 118 8.92 -2.18 13.89
C GLN A 118 7.47 -2.63 13.75
N LEU A 119 7.20 -3.40 12.70
CA LEU A 119 5.92 -4.08 12.57
C LEU A 119 5.81 -5.27 13.55
N THR A 120 4.57 -5.65 13.82
CA THR A 120 4.21 -6.79 14.66
C THR A 120 4.39 -8.14 13.95
N SER A 121 4.53 -8.12 12.63
CA SER A 121 4.85 -9.26 11.78
C SER A 121 6.36 -9.33 11.49
N LYS A 122 6.85 -10.50 11.06
CA LYS A 122 8.24 -10.66 10.65
C LYS A 122 8.38 -11.74 9.57
N TRP A 123 9.28 -11.48 8.63
CA TRP A 123 9.78 -12.51 7.72
C TRP A 123 10.46 -13.64 8.49
N VAL A 124 10.12 -14.88 8.12
CA VAL A 124 10.76 -16.09 8.66
C VAL A 124 11.75 -16.64 7.61
N PRO A 125 13.05 -16.78 7.96
CA PRO A 125 14.05 -17.39 7.09
C PRO A 125 13.65 -18.81 6.67
N ASN A 126 13.87 -19.16 5.40
CA ASN A 126 13.60 -20.49 4.85
C ASN A 126 12.16 -21.02 5.02
N ASP A 127 11.18 -20.16 5.30
CA ASP A 127 9.79 -20.59 5.44
C ASP A 127 9.24 -21.11 4.11
N ALA A 128 8.96 -22.41 4.04
CA ALA A 128 8.46 -23.02 2.81
C ALA A 128 7.10 -22.44 2.36
N ARG A 129 6.32 -21.86 3.29
CA ARG A 129 4.97 -21.33 2.99
C ARG A 129 5.02 -20.10 2.09
N ARG A 130 6.09 -19.29 2.17
CA ARG A 130 6.30 -18.11 1.30
C ARG A 130 6.96 -18.44 -0.04
N ASN A 131 7.07 -19.73 -0.39
CA ASN A 131 7.85 -20.17 -1.55
C ASN A 131 9.29 -19.61 -1.52
N ALA A 132 9.89 -19.70 -0.33
CA ALA A 132 11.19 -19.12 -0.03
C ALA A 132 12.29 -19.65 -0.96
N ASP A 133 13.07 -18.73 -1.52
CA ASP A 133 14.35 -19.04 -2.15
C ASP A 133 15.47 -19.03 -1.10
N GLY A 134 15.46 -20.06 -0.25
CA GLY A 134 16.36 -20.16 0.90
C GLY A 134 16.19 -18.99 1.88
N GLU A 135 17.29 -18.30 2.17
CA GLU A 135 17.35 -17.18 3.11
C GLU A 135 17.07 -15.82 2.44
N ASN A 136 16.73 -15.80 1.15
CA ASN A 136 16.44 -14.56 0.45
C ASN A 136 15.05 -14.04 0.84
N VAL A 137 14.95 -12.71 0.96
CA VAL A 137 13.68 -12.00 0.76
C VAL A 137 13.69 -11.48 -0.67
N THR A 138 12.72 -11.95 -1.44
CA THR A 138 12.64 -11.73 -2.87
C THR A 138 11.62 -10.67 -3.21
N TYR A 139 11.89 -9.84 -4.22
CA TYR A 139 10.94 -8.86 -4.71
C TYR A 139 10.77 -8.94 -6.22
N VAL A 140 9.63 -8.48 -6.72
CA VAL A 140 9.38 -8.31 -8.16
C VAL A 140 8.71 -6.97 -8.43
N ASN A 141 9.16 -6.29 -9.47
CA ASN A 141 8.48 -5.11 -10.01
C ASN A 141 7.59 -5.55 -11.16
N PHE A 142 6.29 -5.38 -11.00
CA PHE A 142 5.33 -5.80 -12.01
C PHE A 142 5.31 -4.81 -13.17
N LEU A 143 5.88 -5.20 -14.30
CA LEU A 143 6.15 -4.32 -15.43
C LEU A 143 4.90 -3.76 -16.12
N PRO A 144 3.76 -4.47 -16.22
CA PRO A 144 2.56 -3.92 -16.84
C PRO A 144 2.04 -2.63 -16.19
N LEU A 145 2.41 -2.36 -14.93
CA LEU A 145 1.96 -1.20 -14.17
C LEU A 145 3.13 -0.33 -13.67
N SER A 146 4.35 -0.52 -14.19
CA SER A 146 5.56 0.20 -13.74
C SER A 146 5.76 1.58 -14.39
N LEU A 147 4.88 2.00 -15.30
CA LEU A 147 5.01 3.31 -15.94
C LEU A 147 4.32 4.41 -15.14
N ALA A 148 5.11 5.26 -14.47
CA ALA A 148 4.61 6.47 -13.84
C ALA A 148 4.27 7.52 -14.90
N ASN A 149 3.14 8.22 -14.74
CA ASN A 149 2.64 9.21 -15.70
C ASN A 149 2.52 8.64 -17.15
N GLY A 150 2.45 7.31 -17.30
CA GLY A 150 2.45 6.62 -18.59
C GLY A 150 3.77 6.67 -19.40
N ALA A 151 4.87 7.18 -18.83
CA ALA A 151 6.13 7.36 -19.59
C ALA A 151 7.41 7.11 -18.80
N ILE A 152 7.41 7.32 -17.48
CA ILE A 152 8.60 7.14 -16.65
C ILE A 152 8.68 5.66 -16.25
N ASN A 153 9.75 4.98 -16.68
CA ASN A 153 10.00 3.61 -16.25
C ASN A 153 10.47 3.60 -14.78
N SER A 154 9.62 3.14 -13.86
CA SER A 154 9.97 3.09 -12.44
C SER A 154 10.83 1.91 -12.04
N ASP A 155 10.95 0.88 -12.88
CA ASP A 155 11.64 -0.38 -12.54
C ASP A 155 13.07 -0.16 -11.98
N PRO A 156 13.99 0.55 -12.66
CA PRO A 156 15.32 0.81 -12.11
C PRO A 156 15.32 1.76 -10.90
N ILE A 157 14.26 2.55 -10.72
CA ILE A 157 14.14 3.52 -9.63
C ILE A 157 13.72 2.81 -8.34
N ILE A 158 12.77 1.89 -8.45
CA ILE A 158 12.36 1.02 -7.34
C ILE A 158 13.52 0.08 -6.96
N ASP A 159 14.25 -0.47 -7.93
CA ASP A 159 15.46 -1.27 -7.66
C ASP A 159 16.51 -0.50 -6.84
N ALA A 160 16.70 0.79 -7.10
CA ALA A 160 17.64 1.63 -6.35
C ALA A 160 17.25 1.74 -4.86
N SER A 161 15.94 1.76 -4.57
CA SER A 161 15.47 1.79 -3.19
C SER A 161 15.74 0.48 -2.43
N PHE A 162 15.56 -0.69 -3.07
CA PHE A 162 15.97 -1.98 -2.50
C PHE A 162 17.48 -2.08 -2.35
N ALA A 163 18.25 -1.56 -3.31
CA ALA A 163 19.70 -1.52 -3.22
C ALA A 163 20.17 -0.70 -2.00
N THR A 164 19.48 0.39 -1.67
CA THR A 164 19.76 1.17 -0.46
C THR A 164 19.64 0.32 0.81
N PHE A 165 18.59 -0.50 0.94
CA PHE A 165 18.46 -1.42 2.08
C PHE A 165 19.47 -2.57 2.05
N ASN A 166 19.73 -3.14 0.87
CA ASN A 166 20.68 -4.24 0.71
C ASN A 166 22.14 -3.83 1.02
N ASN A 167 22.43 -2.53 1.01
CA ASN A 167 23.74 -1.97 1.35
C ASN A 167 23.90 -1.66 2.85
N VAL A 168 22.88 -1.91 3.69
CA VAL A 168 22.96 -1.69 5.13
C VAL A 168 23.83 -2.78 5.78
N THR A 169 24.92 -2.37 6.43
CA THR A 169 25.98 -3.29 6.88
C THR A 169 25.68 -4.06 8.15
N CYS A 170 24.63 -3.68 8.88
CA CYS A 170 24.27 -4.34 10.13
C CYS A 170 23.43 -5.61 9.93
N SER A 171 22.94 -5.85 8.71
CA SER A 171 22.16 -7.04 8.36
C SER A 171 22.87 -7.83 7.27
N ALA A 172 22.68 -9.14 7.29
CA ALA A 172 23.04 -10.03 6.20
C ALA A 172 21.83 -10.47 5.36
N LEU A 173 20.68 -9.78 5.52
CA LEU A 173 19.46 -10.06 4.76
C LEU A 173 19.73 -9.91 3.26
N PRO A 174 19.67 -10.99 2.46
CA PRO A 174 19.77 -10.88 1.02
C PRO A 174 18.43 -10.46 0.44
N ILE A 175 18.39 -9.26 -0.15
CA ILE A 175 17.23 -8.75 -0.88
C ILE A 175 17.46 -8.98 -2.37
N VAL A 176 16.67 -9.86 -2.99
CA VAL A 176 16.94 -10.37 -4.35
C VAL A 176 15.77 -10.12 -5.29
N LYS A 177 16.05 -9.45 -6.41
CA LYS A 177 15.07 -9.25 -7.47
C LYS A 177 14.77 -10.56 -8.20
N ARG A 178 13.48 -10.87 -8.38
CA ARG A 178 12.98 -11.86 -9.34
C ARG A 178 12.62 -11.17 -10.64
N GLN A 179 12.79 -11.89 -11.74
CA GLN A 179 12.34 -11.41 -13.04
C GLN A 179 10.82 -11.45 -13.09
N ASP A 180 10.19 -10.38 -13.57
CA ASP A 180 8.77 -10.40 -13.92
C ASP A 180 8.55 -11.31 -15.13
N ASP A 181 7.73 -12.35 -14.93
CA ASP A 181 7.36 -13.32 -15.96
C ASP A 181 5.98 -13.04 -16.58
N GLY A 182 5.34 -11.93 -16.18
CA GLY A 182 4.02 -11.50 -16.62
C GLY A 182 2.86 -12.10 -15.80
N THR A 183 3.15 -12.93 -14.80
CA THR A 183 2.14 -13.40 -13.85
C THR A 183 1.63 -12.23 -13.02
N PHE A 184 0.32 -12.00 -13.03
CA PHE A 184 -0.29 -10.93 -12.24
C PHE A 184 -0.12 -11.23 -10.73
N PRO A 185 0.56 -10.38 -9.93
CA PRO A 185 1.04 -10.77 -8.62
C PRO A 185 0.19 -10.26 -7.46
N SER A 186 -1.02 -9.73 -7.70
CA SER A 186 -1.83 -9.13 -6.64
C SER A 186 -2.58 -10.18 -5.82
N ALA A 187 -2.58 -10.00 -4.49
CA ALA A 187 -3.44 -10.73 -3.57
C ALA A 187 -4.79 -10.01 -3.38
N ILE A 188 -4.84 -8.70 -3.63
CA ILE A 188 -6.03 -7.86 -3.45
C ILE A 188 -6.93 -7.90 -4.68
N PHE A 189 -6.35 -7.86 -5.87
CA PHE A 189 -7.06 -7.98 -7.13
C PHE A 189 -7.14 -9.44 -7.56
N ALA A 190 -8.34 -9.90 -7.92
CA ALA A 190 -8.54 -11.30 -8.27
C ALA A 190 -7.95 -11.64 -9.65
N GLY A 191 -7.43 -12.87 -9.80
CA GLY A 191 -6.94 -13.43 -11.06
C GLY A 191 -5.42 -13.64 -11.16
N GLY A 192 -4.69 -13.41 -10.07
CA GLY A 192 -3.22 -13.52 -10.01
C GLY A 192 -2.67 -14.66 -9.13
N ASP A 193 -1.35 -14.71 -9.03
CA ASP A 193 -0.58 -15.50 -8.05
C ASP A 193 0.32 -14.56 -7.23
N PRO A 194 -0.02 -14.27 -5.97
CA PRO A 194 0.75 -13.34 -5.16
C PRO A 194 2.04 -13.92 -4.57
N PHE A 195 2.32 -15.22 -4.79
CA PHE A 195 3.53 -15.89 -4.28
C PHE A 195 4.66 -15.98 -5.32
N VAL A 196 4.60 -15.15 -6.37
CA VAL A 196 5.70 -15.01 -7.35
C VAL A 196 6.97 -14.43 -6.73
N ALA A 197 6.85 -13.68 -5.61
CA ALA A 197 7.93 -13.16 -4.79
C ALA A 197 7.42 -12.91 -3.35
N ASP A 198 8.32 -12.61 -2.42
CA ASP A 198 7.91 -12.23 -1.05
C ASP A 198 7.31 -10.81 -1.03
N ILE A 199 7.88 -9.89 -1.82
CA ILE A 199 7.43 -8.50 -1.98
C ILE A 199 7.02 -8.29 -3.44
N VAL A 200 5.79 -7.83 -3.66
CA VAL A 200 5.27 -7.53 -4.99
C VAL A 200 5.03 -6.03 -5.12
N GLU A 201 5.80 -5.39 -6.00
CA GLU A 201 5.63 -3.99 -6.37
C GLU A 201 4.61 -3.95 -7.51
N LEU A 202 3.33 -3.78 -7.16
CA LEU A 202 2.26 -3.82 -8.15
C LEU A 202 2.34 -2.63 -9.10
N GLY A 203 2.89 -1.49 -8.67
CA GLY A 203 3.11 -0.32 -9.53
C GLY A 203 2.08 0.79 -9.33
N PHE A 204 1.81 1.56 -10.38
CA PHE A 204 0.97 2.77 -10.33
C PHE A 204 -0.51 2.44 -10.55
N ILE A 205 -1.27 2.51 -9.47
CA ILE A 205 -2.69 2.17 -9.39
C ILE A 205 -3.54 3.44 -9.43
N PRO A 206 -4.66 3.45 -10.19
CA PRO A 206 -5.59 4.59 -10.21
C PRO A 206 -6.04 5.00 -8.80
N GLY A 207 -6.02 6.30 -8.50
CA GLY A 207 -6.31 6.80 -7.15
C GLY A 207 -7.68 6.42 -6.60
N VAL A 208 -8.66 6.13 -7.45
CA VAL A 208 -9.96 5.64 -6.99
C VAL A 208 -9.86 4.36 -6.15
N PHE A 209 -8.87 3.50 -6.42
CA PHE A 209 -8.64 2.30 -5.61
C PHE A 209 -8.06 2.67 -4.24
N PHE A 210 -7.30 3.76 -4.13
CA PHE A 210 -6.91 4.29 -2.82
C PHE A 210 -8.14 4.80 -2.04
N ASP A 211 -9.05 5.53 -2.69
CA ASP A 211 -10.30 5.96 -2.05
C ASP A 211 -11.17 4.77 -1.61
N LEU A 212 -11.22 3.73 -2.43
CA LEU A 212 -11.98 2.51 -2.17
C LEU A 212 -11.41 1.75 -0.96
N VAL A 213 -10.09 1.63 -0.87
CA VAL A 213 -9.40 0.78 0.10
C VAL A 213 -9.09 1.50 1.41
N LEU A 214 -8.63 2.75 1.32
CA LEU A 214 -8.15 3.53 2.47
C LEU A 214 -9.19 4.55 2.96
N GLY A 215 -10.21 4.82 2.15
CA GLY A 215 -11.33 5.70 2.48
C GLY A 215 -11.34 7.02 1.68
N PRO A 216 -12.45 7.78 1.73
CA PRO A 216 -12.64 8.93 0.85
C PRO A 216 -11.58 10.01 1.06
N GLY A 217 -10.96 10.43 -0.05
CA GLY A 217 -9.94 11.47 -0.07
C GLY A 217 -8.51 10.93 -0.17
N ALA A 218 -8.31 9.63 0.10
CA ALA A 218 -7.02 8.95 0.00
C ALA A 218 -6.35 9.15 -1.36
N SER A 219 -7.13 9.22 -2.44
CA SER A 219 -6.62 9.50 -3.80
C SER A 219 -5.84 10.81 -3.90
N ASN A 220 -6.11 11.79 -3.02
CA ASN A 220 -5.54 13.13 -3.08
C ASN A 220 -4.41 13.37 -2.08
N ASN A 221 -4.21 12.47 -1.12
CA ASN A 221 -3.21 12.68 -0.07
C ASN A 221 -2.35 11.46 0.22
N VAL A 222 -2.66 10.26 -0.27
CA VAL A 222 -1.83 9.06 -0.11
C VAL A 222 -0.98 8.83 -1.36
N LEU A 223 0.34 8.82 -1.19
CA LEU A 223 1.31 8.66 -2.28
C LEU A 223 1.56 7.18 -2.62
N GLY A 224 1.65 6.35 -1.60
CA GLY A 224 1.89 4.92 -1.70
C GLY A 224 1.34 4.17 -0.50
N VAL A 225 1.19 2.86 -0.64
CA VAL A 225 0.73 1.96 0.42
C VAL A 225 1.39 0.60 0.30
N THR A 226 1.81 0.05 1.43
CA THR A 226 2.25 -1.34 1.58
C THR A 226 1.22 -2.12 2.39
N PHE A 227 0.68 -3.18 1.81
CA PHE A 227 -0.18 -4.13 2.49
C PHE A 227 0.65 -5.28 3.05
N THR A 228 0.39 -5.63 4.30
CA THR A 228 1.04 -6.76 4.97
C THR A 228 0.07 -7.91 5.12
N PHE A 229 0.46 -9.07 4.58
CA PHE A 229 -0.26 -10.32 4.77
C PHE A 229 0.53 -11.22 5.71
N ILE A 230 -0.18 -11.96 6.56
CA ILE A 230 0.40 -12.86 7.56
C ILE A 230 -0.11 -14.28 7.36
N PHE A 231 0.72 -15.26 7.69
CA PHE A 231 0.31 -16.66 7.70
C PHE A 231 -0.56 -16.97 8.92
N GLY A 232 -1.45 -17.95 8.76
CA GLY A 232 -2.29 -18.44 9.84
C GLY A 232 -3.32 -19.43 9.33
N SER A 233 -4.44 -19.52 10.06
CA SER A 233 -5.56 -20.38 9.67
C SER A 233 -6.89 -19.76 10.08
N PHE A 234 -7.91 -19.97 9.26
CA PHE A 234 -9.29 -19.63 9.60
C PHE A 234 -9.97 -20.82 10.27
N ASP A 235 -10.70 -20.57 11.36
CA ASP A 235 -11.60 -21.57 11.95
C ASP A 235 -12.92 -21.71 11.16
N ALA A 236 -13.81 -22.61 11.61
CA ALA A 236 -15.08 -22.85 10.94
C ALA A 236 -16.04 -21.65 10.98
N GLU A 237 -15.81 -20.73 11.92
CA GLU A 237 -16.56 -19.49 12.11
C GLU A 237 -15.95 -18.31 11.33
N GLY A 238 -14.80 -18.51 10.67
CA GLY A 238 -14.09 -17.49 9.90
C GLY A 238 -13.16 -16.60 10.73
N ASN A 239 -12.84 -16.96 11.99
CA ASN A 239 -11.86 -16.23 12.78
C ASN A 239 -10.44 -16.65 12.38
N PHE A 240 -9.56 -15.68 12.21
CA PHE A 240 -8.16 -15.92 11.85
C PHE A 240 -7.28 -16.08 13.08
N THR A 241 -6.47 -17.14 13.09
CA THR A 241 -5.39 -17.35 14.07
C THR A 241 -4.04 -17.23 13.36
N PRO A 242 -3.25 -16.17 13.63
CA PRO A 242 -1.91 -16.00 13.07
C PRO A 242 -0.96 -17.13 13.49
N SER A 243 0.02 -17.42 12.64
CA SER A 243 1.14 -18.31 13.00
C SER A 243 2.34 -17.53 13.52
N ASP A 244 3.13 -18.20 14.35
CA ASP A 244 4.45 -17.77 14.86
C ASP A 244 5.33 -19.04 14.89
N VAL A 245 5.85 -19.44 13.72
CA VAL A 245 6.47 -20.76 13.52
C VAL A 245 7.85 -20.84 14.17
N ASP A 246 8.55 -19.72 14.26
CA ASP A 246 9.87 -19.61 14.89
C ASP A 246 9.78 -19.26 16.39
N SER A 247 8.56 -19.03 16.91
CA SER A 247 8.27 -18.72 18.31
C SER A 247 8.99 -17.45 18.81
N ASN A 248 9.15 -16.46 17.93
CA ASN A 248 9.81 -15.20 18.24
C ASN A 248 8.85 -14.16 18.89
N GLY A 249 7.56 -14.51 19.03
CA GLY A 249 6.53 -13.66 19.60
C GLY A 249 5.96 -12.64 18.60
N ARG A 250 6.21 -12.80 17.30
CA ARG A 250 5.67 -12.03 16.19
C ARG A 250 4.96 -12.95 15.23
N THR A 251 4.03 -12.39 14.48
CA THR A 251 3.31 -13.16 13.47
C THR A 251 4.16 -13.35 12.22
N ASP A 252 4.06 -14.50 11.57
CA ASP A 252 4.83 -14.78 10.37
C ASP A 252 4.29 -13.99 9.16
N THR A 253 5.12 -13.18 8.53
CA THR A 253 4.76 -12.48 7.29
C THR A 253 4.65 -13.47 6.13
N ALA A 254 3.56 -13.37 5.36
CA ALA A 254 3.31 -14.20 4.19
C ALA A 254 3.78 -13.56 2.89
N LEU A 255 3.32 -12.35 2.61
CA LEU A 255 3.71 -11.54 1.45
C LEU A 255 3.50 -10.05 1.77
N LYS A 256 4.11 -9.18 0.96
CA LYS A 256 3.89 -7.73 0.97
C LYS A 256 3.48 -7.28 -0.43
N GLU A 257 2.46 -6.44 -0.52
CA GLU A 257 2.02 -5.86 -1.79
C GLU A 257 2.08 -4.33 -1.72
N VAL A 258 2.75 -3.70 -2.70
CA VAL A 258 3.05 -2.26 -2.68
C VAL A 258 2.43 -1.56 -3.88
N TRP A 259 1.69 -0.48 -3.63
CA TRP A 259 1.03 0.34 -4.63
C TRP A 259 1.52 1.79 -4.58
N TYR A 260 1.57 2.44 -5.75
CA TYR A 260 1.82 3.87 -5.91
C TYR A 260 0.57 4.53 -6.52
N ASN A 261 0.21 5.73 -6.05
CA ASN A 261 -1.01 6.39 -6.51
C ASN A 261 -0.80 7.17 -7.82
N ASP A 262 -1.44 6.73 -8.90
CA ASP A 262 -1.33 7.31 -10.25
C ASP A 262 -2.05 8.68 -10.40
N SER A 263 -2.65 9.19 -9.32
CA SER A 263 -3.25 10.55 -9.29
C SER A 263 -2.21 11.66 -9.09
N PHE A 264 -1.00 11.31 -8.65
CA PHE A 264 0.07 12.26 -8.42
C PHE A 264 0.96 12.39 -9.65
N LEU A 265 1.53 13.58 -9.83
CA LEU A 265 2.57 13.80 -10.82
C LEU A 265 3.90 13.27 -10.27
N TRP A 266 4.42 12.21 -10.87
CA TRP A 266 5.67 11.58 -10.44
C TRP A 266 6.91 12.13 -11.16
N THR A 267 8.08 12.05 -10.52
CA THR A 267 9.38 12.44 -11.08
C THR A 267 10.46 11.44 -10.68
N ASP A 268 11.44 11.23 -11.56
CA ASP A 268 12.67 10.47 -11.32
C ASP A 268 13.87 11.36 -10.98
N THR A 269 13.70 12.67 -11.04
CA THR A 269 14.76 13.67 -10.80
C THR A 269 14.72 14.30 -9.41
N GLY A 270 13.66 14.03 -8.64
CA GLY A 270 13.39 14.73 -7.38
C GLY A 270 12.93 16.18 -7.53
N SER A 271 12.49 16.58 -8.74
CA SER A 271 12.00 17.92 -9.02
C SER A 271 10.76 17.91 -9.91
N GLY A 272 9.87 18.89 -9.72
CA GLY A 272 8.67 19.07 -10.55
C GLY A 272 7.52 18.08 -10.30
N GLY A 273 7.63 17.24 -9.27
CA GLY A 273 6.63 16.23 -8.89
C GLY A 273 7.06 15.47 -7.63
N VAL A 274 6.33 14.41 -7.30
CA VAL A 274 6.66 13.49 -6.20
C VAL A 274 7.77 12.54 -6.66
N ASP A 275 8.86 12.49 -5.89
CA ASP A 275 10.01 11.67 -6.21
C ASP A 275 9.71 10.17 -6.02
N ILE A 276 9.78 9.39 -7.11
CA ILE A 276 9.44 7.96 -7.09
C ILE A 276 10.33 7.20 -6.12
N GLU A 277 11.65 7.42 -6.17
CA GLU A 277 12.60 6.70 -5.31
C GLU A 277 12.38 7.01 -3.83
N THR A 278 11.99 8.25 -3.49
CA THR A 278 11.67 8.63 -2.12
C THR A 278 10.47 7.88 -1.56
N VAL A 279 9.40 7.75 -2.34
CA VAL A 279 8.21 6.99 -1.92
C VAL A 279 8.50 5.49 -1.92
N ALA A 280 9.16 4.97 -2.97
CA ALA A 280 9.57 3.57 -3.02
C ALA A 280 10.47 3.18 -1.83
N LEU A 281 11.42 4.03 -1.44
CA LEU A 281 12.27 3.79 -0.27
C LEU A 281 11.46 3.74 1.04
N HIS A 282 10.39 4.52 1.15
CA HIS A 282 9.47 4.47 2.28
C HIS A 282 8.64 3.18 2.29
N GLU A 283 7.95 2.89 1.20
CA GLU A 283 7.07 1.72 1.11
C GLU A 283 7.86 0.40 1.22
N ASN A 284 9.08 0.37 0.66
CA ASN A 284 10.00 -0.76 0.84
C ASN A 284 10.52 -0.90 2.27
N GLY A 285 10.57 0.18 3.05
CA GLY A 285 10.78 0.09 4.49
C GLY A 285 9.66 -0.70 5.17
N HIS A 286 8.39 -0.45 4.82
CA HIS A 286 7.25 -1.23 5.31
C HIS A 286 7.29 -2.69 4.85
N ALA A 287 7.68 -2.93 3.60
CA ALA A 287 7.87 -4.28 3.07
C ALA A 287 8.98 -5.04 3.83
N LEU A 288 9.94 -4.30 4.39
CA LEU A 288 11.03 -4.77 5.26
C LEU A 288 10.72 -4.58 6.76
N GLU A 289 9.45 -4.72 7.15
CA GLU A 289 9.00 -4.77 8.56
C GLU A 289 9.29 -3.52 9.41
N MET A 290 9.55 -2.39 8.78
CA MET A 290 9.70 -1.09 9.45
C MET A 290 8.33 -0.44 9.57
N GLY A 291 7.97 0.03 10.76
CA GLY A 291 6.76 0.86 10.92
C GLY A 291 7.10 2.35 10.83
N HIS A 292 6.07 3.20 10.75
CA HIS A 292 6.27 4.64 10.81
C HIS A 292 6.91 5.05 12.12
N PHE A 293 7.75 6.08 12.05
CA PHE A 293 8.23 6.73 13.25
C PHE A 293 8.53 8.20 13.02
N GLY A 294 8.50 8.94 14.13
CA GLY A 294 8.78 10.38 14.14
C GLY A 294 7.51 11.20 14.30
N LYS A 295 7.71 12.49 14.56
CA LYS A 295 6.64 13.45 14.76
C LYS A 295 6.75 14.56 13.74
N VAL A 296 5.65 14.83 13.04
CA VAL A 296 5.51 15.94 12.10
C VAL A 296 4.49 16.91 12.70
N PHE A 297 4.88 18.18 12.87
CA PHE A 297 4.02 19.17 13.52
C PHE A 297 4.33 20.59 13.06
N VAL A 298 3.29 21.44 12.97
CA VAL A 298 3.46 22.88 12.76
C VAL A 298 3.42 23.59 14.11
N THR A 299 4.33 24.54 14.31
CA THR A 299 4.33 25.39 15.52
C THR A 299 3.56 26.69 15.30
N GLY A 300 3.28 27.45 16.37
CA GLY A 300 2.46 28.67 16.28
C GLY A 300 3.00 29.78 15.38
N ASN A 301 4.22 29.65 14.85
CA ASN A 301 4.80 30.55 13.86
C ASN A 301 4.61 30.06 12.41
N GLY A 302 3.80 29.01 12.18
CA GLY A 302 3.53 28.42 10.88
C GLY A 302 4.67 27.54 10.32
N LYS A 303 5.77 27.33 11.06
CA LYS A 303 6.87 26.48 10.59
C LYS A 303 6.56 25.01 10.82
N LEU A 304 6.82 24.20 9.80
CA LEU A 304 6.82 22.74 9.87
C LEU A 304 8.08 22.27 10.61
N HIS A 305 7.90 21.37 11.57
CA HIS A 305 8.95 20.73 12.34
C HIS A 305 8.79 19.21 12.28
N VAL A 306 9.94 18.54 12.25
CA VAL A 306 10.04 17.09 12.12
C VAL A 306 11.06 16.58 13.13
N SER A 307 10.72 15.54 13.89
CA SER A 307 11.61 15.00 14.92
C SER A 307 11.42 13.50 15.15
N PRO A 308 12.43 12.67 14.83
CA PRO A 308 13.52 12.94 13.88
C PRO A 308 12.99 12.97 12.43
N ARG A 309 13.75 13.59 11.51
CA ARG A 309 13.57 13.35 10.07
C ARG A 309 14.03 11.93 9.76
N ALA A 310 13.26 11.24 8.93
CA ALA A 310 13.49 9.87 8.55
C ALA A 310 12.73 9.51 7.27
N VAL A 311 13.18 8.45 6.60
CA VAL A 311 12.44 7.85 5.49
C VAL A 311 11.07 7.43 5.97
N MET A 312 10.97 6.73 7.11
CA MET A 312 9.69 6.21 7.63
C MET A 312 8.85 7.26 8.39
N ASN A 313 9.02 8.55 8.13
CA ASN A 313 8.03 9.53 8.58
C ASN A 313 6.75 9.34 7.76
N ALA A 314 5.56 9.39 8.39
CA ALA A 314 4.26 9.25 7.70
C ALA A 314 3.95 10.36 6.66
N PHE A 315 4.84 11.34 6.52
CA PHE A 315 4.79 12.40 5.53
C PHE A 315 6.12 12.50 4.79
N ILE A 316 6.08 12.71 3.48
CA ILE A 316 7.27 13.02 2.68
C ILE A 316 7.62 14.50 2.80
N LEU A 317 8.89 14.78 3.14
CA LEU A 317 9.38 16.12 3.48
C LEU A 317 10.31 16.67 2.39
N GLY A 318 10.01 16.32 1.14
CA GLY A 318 10.87 16.46 -0.03
C GLY A 318 11.74 15.23 -0.28
N THR A 319 12.55 15.30 -1.33
CA THR A 319 13.38 14.19 -1.81
C THR A 319 14.28 13.63 -0.72
N GLN A 320 14.21 12.32 -0.54
CA GLN A 320 15.02 11.57 0.41
C GLN A 320 15.24 10.13 -0.10
N ARG A 321 16.46 9.86 -0.53
CA ARG A 321 16.88 8.58 -1.13
C ARG A 321 17.93 7.84 -0.31
N GLU A 322 18.19 8.33 0.91
CA GLU A 322 19.16 7.77 1.83
C GLU A 322 18.50 7.50 3.19
N LEU A 323 18.88 6.38 3.81
CA LEU A 323 18.47 6.03 5.17
C LEU A 323 19.14 6.95 6.19
N LEU A 324 18.36 7.46 7.13
CA LEU A 324 18.88 8.21 8.27
C LEU A 324 19.04 7.30 9.50
N GLY A 325 19.64 7.83 10.55
CA GLY A 325 20.06 7.02 11.70
C GLY A 325 18.95 6.17 12.34
N THR A 326 17.70 6.65 12.35
CA THR A 326 16.58 5.85 12.92
C THR A 326 16.05 4.82 11.93
N ASP A 327 16.12 5.08 10.62
CA ASP A 327 15.79 4.10 9.58
C ASP A 327 16.77 2.92 9.66
N ASN A 328 18.08 3.22 9.72
CA ASN A 328 19.12 2.20 9.94
C ASN A 328 18.88 1.42 11.23
N ALA A 329 18.63 2.12 12.36
CA ALA A 329 18.37 1.44 13.63
C ALA A 329 17.15 0.51 13.56
N SER A 330 16.08 0.93 12.87
CA SER A 330 14.88 0.10 12.67
C SER A 330 15.21 -1.13 11.81
N HIS A 331 15.83 -0.96 10.64
CA HIS A 331 16.26 -2.07 9.79
C HIS A 331 17.16 -3.06 10.54
N CYS A 332 18.21 -2.57 11.22
CA CYS A 332 19.11 -3.42 12.01
C CYS A 332 18.35 -4.19 13.10
N SER A 333 17.40 -3.54 13.77
CA SER A 333 16.66 -4.16 14.85
C SER A 333 15.72 -5.29 14.38
N ASN A 334 15.35 -5.31 13.11
CA ASN A 334 14.58 -6.39 12.50
C ASN A 334 15.50 -7.52 11.99
N PHE A 335 16.63 -7.18 11.35
CA PHE A 335 17.38 -8.14 10.53
C PHE A 335 18.85 -8.33 10.89
N ALA A 336 19.37 -7.73 11.96
CA ALA A 336 20.77 -7.94 12.35
C ALA A 336 21.09 -9.39 12.72
N SER A 337 20.08 -10.15 13.15
CA SER A 337 20.22 -11.57 13.46
C SER A 337 19.90 -12.50 12.28
N TRP A 338 19.49 -11.98 11.12
CA TRP A 338 19.16 -12.81 9.95
C TRP A 338 20.37 -13.66 9.53
N PRO A 339 20.21 -14.95 9.22
CA PRO A 339 18.98 -15.76 9.16
C PRO A 339 18.63 -16.50 10.47
N ASN A 340 19.30 -16.20 11.59
CA ASN A 340 19.15 -16.90 12.87
C ASN A 340 18.17 -16.21 13.82
N SER A 341 17.25 -15.42 13.26
CA SER A 341 16.24 -14.67 13.99
C SER A 341 15.15 -15.54 14.59
#